data_AF-A0A3B0YRF0-F1
#
_entry.id   AF-A0A3B0YRF0-F1
#
_cell.length_a   1.000
_cell.length_b   1.000
_cell.length_c   1.000
_cell.angle_alpha   90.00
_cell.angle_beta   90.00
_cell.angle_gamma   90.00
#
_symmetry.space_group_name_H-M   'P 1'
#
loop_
_entity.id
_entity.type
_entity.pdbx_description
1 polymer ?
#
loop_
_entity_poly.entity_id
_entity_poly.type
_entity_poly.pdbx_seq_one_letter_code
_entity_poly.pdbx_strand_id
1 'polypeptide(L)' 'MKKPMILITAANGNTGFPAAKTLLELGFPVRAFVRNPDTEKAKALRSLPGAHCDE' A
#
# COMPACT_ATOMS: atom_id res chain seq x y z
N MET A 1 20.72 -2.56 6.50
CA MET A 1 20.30 -1.28 5.89
C MET A 1 18.78 -1.23 5.88
N LYS A 2 18.16 -0.08 6.21
CA LYS A 2 16.70 0.09 6.18
C LYS A 2 16.23 0.26 4.73
N LYS A 3 15.22 -0.49 4.30
CA LYS A 3 14.62 -0.34 2.95
C LYS A 3 13.96 1.03 2.82
N PRO A 4 14.03 1.68 1.63
CA PRO A 4 13.39 2.97 1.43
C PRO A 4 11.87 2.86 1.51
N MET A 5 11.22 3.93 1.93
CA MET A 5 9.77 4.05 1.87
C MET A 5 9.34 4.33 0.43
N ILE A 6 8.34 3.59 -0.05
CA ILE A 6 7.81 3.73 -1.41
C ILE A 6 6.40 4.31 -1.35
N LEU A 7 6.16 5.40 -2.06
CA LEU A 7 4.82 5.96 -2.27
C LEU A 7 4.17 5.29 -3.48
N ILE A 8 2.98 4.73 -3.28
CA ILE A 8 2.11 4.29 -4.38
C ILE A 8 0.85 5.15 -4.36
N THR A 9 0.63 5.86 -5.47
CA THR A 9 -0.63 6.58 -5.72
C THR A 9 -1.64 5.64 -6.37
N ALA A 10 -2.93 5.88 -6.13
CA ALA A 10 -4.01 4.98 -6.53
C ALA A 10 -3.76 3.53 -6.07
N ALA A 11 -3.30 3.37 -4.82
CA ALA A 11 -2.86 2.08 -4.29
C ALA A 11 -3.97 1.03 -4.23
N ASN A 12 -5.24 1.44 -4.21
CA ASN A 12 -6.39 0.53 -4.27
C ASN A 12 -6.84 0.20 -5.72
N GLY A 13 -6.10 0.63 -6.74
CA GLY A 13 -6.36 0.36 -8.15
C GLY A 13 -6.02 -1.07 -8.59
N ASN A 14 -6.20 -1.39 -9.87
CA ASN A 14 -5.91 -2.72 -10.41
C ASN A 14 -4.41 -3.04 -10.47
N THR A 15 -3.57 -2.03 -10.71
CA THR A 15 -2.11 -2.18 -10.69
C THR A 15 -1.51 -1.79 -9.34
N GLY A 16 -2.01 -0.72 -8.73
CA GLY A 16 -1.49 -0.22 -7.45
C GLY A 16 -1.60 -1.23 -6.33
N PHE A 17 -2.70 -1.99 -6.28
CA PHE A 17 -2.94 -2.97 -5.21
C PHE A 17 -1.94 -4.13 -5.22
N PRO A 18 -1.78 -4.90 -6.33
CA PRO A 18 -0.78 -5.96 -6.35
C PRO A 18 0.65 -5.41 -6.18
N ALA A 19 0.97 -4.25 -6.73
CA ALA A 19 2.28 -3.63 -6.55
C ALA A 19 2.58 -3.31 -5.08
N ALA A 20 1.64 -2.69 -4.36
CA ALA A 20 1.78 -2.37 -2.95
C ALA A 20 1.92 -3.65 -2.10
N LYS A 21 1.07 -4.65 -2.36
CA LYS A 21 1.13 -5.95 -1.66
C LYS A 21 2.49 -6.62 -1.84
N THR A 22 3.00 -6.71 -3.06
CA THR A 22 4.29 -7.35 -3.35
C THR A 22 5.46 -6.58 -2.74
N LEU A 23 5.45 -5.24 -2.74
CA LEU A 23 6.51 -4.47 -2.08
C LEU A 23 6.51 -4.67 -0.56
N LEU A 24 5.33 -4.73 0.05
CA LEU A 24 5.18 -5.06 1.47
C LEU A 24 5.68 -6.48 1.78
N GLU A 25 5.34 -7.48 0.96
CA GLU A 25 5.84 -8.87 1.07
C GLU A 25 7.37 -8.95 0.94
N LEU A 26 7.95 -8.12 0.07
CA LEU A 26 9.40 -7.97 -0.05
C LEU A 26 10.01 -7.21 1.13
N GLY A 27 9.22 -6.67 2.07
CA GLY A 27 9.68 -5.97 3.27
C GLY A 27 10.00 -4.49 3.04
N PHE A 28 9.59 -3.90 1.92
CA PHE A 28 9.63 -2.44 1.76
C PHE A 28 8.47 -1.81 2.53
N PRO A 29 8.71 -0.75 3.34
CA PRO A 29 7.61 0.04 3.88
C PRO A 29 6.91 0.79 2.74
N VAL A 30 5.58 0.74 2.70
CA VAL A 30 4.78 1.35 1.63
C VAL A 30 3.84 2.40 2.19
N ARG A 31 3.89 3.61 1.62
CA ARG A 31 2.88 4.64 1.78
C ARG A 31 1.85 4.49 0.68
N ALA A 32 0.67 3.99 1.03
CA ALA A 32 -0.41 3.70 0.11
C ALA A 32 -1.41 4.87 0.10
N PHE A 33 -1.37 5.69 -0.95
CA PHE A 33 -2.28 6.82 -1.13
C PHE A 33 -3.53 6.37 -1.89
N VAL A 34 -4.70 6.49 -1.27
CA VAL A 34 -5.99 6.05 -1.81
C VAL A 34 -7.02 7.17 -1.73
N ARG A 35 -7.76 7.42 -2.82
CA ARG A 35 -8.81 8.46 -2.81
C ARG A 35 -10.04 8.07 -1.98
N ASN A 36 -10.35 6.78 -1.93
CA ASN A 36 -11.47 6.25 -1.15
C ASN A 36 -10.95 5.12 -0.24
N PRO A 37 -10.89 5.34 1.08
CA PRO A 37 -10.39 4.35 2.04
C PRO A 37 -11.37 3.21 2.31
N ASP A 38 -12.66 3.35 1.93
CA ASP A 38 -13.70 2.38 2.24
C ASP A 38 -13.80 1.22 1.23
N THR A 39 -12.95 1.22 0.19
CA THR A 39 -12.90 0.11 -0.74
C THR A 39 -12.26 -1.12 -0.10
N GLU A 40 -12.71 -2.31 -0.49
CA GLU A 40 -12.18 -3.58 0.04
C GLU A 40 -10.65 -3.70 -0.15
N LYS A 41 -10.13 -3.21 -1.27
CA LYS A 41 -8.68 -3.15 -1.53
C LYS A 41 -7.95 -2.18 -0.60
N ALA A 42 -8.54 -1.03 -0.28
CA ALA A 42 -7.94 -0.08 0.66
C ALA A 42 -7.92 -0.64 2.09
N LYS A 43 -9.03 -1.25 2.54
CA LYS A 43 -9.11 -1.95 3.84
C LYS A 43 -8.09 -3.09 3.92
N ALA A 44 -7.96 -3.88 2.86
CA ALA A 44 -6.98 -4.96 2.78
C ALA A 44 -5.54 -4.43 2.92
N LEU A 45 -5.17 -3.35 2.19
CA LEU A 45 -3.84 -2.73 2.33
C LEU A 45 -3.58 -2.24 3.75
N ARG A 46 -4.57 -1.63 4.41
CA ARG A 46 -4.44 -1.12 5.79
C ARG A 46 -4.17 -2.22 6.82
N SER A 47 -4.60 -3.45 6.54
CA SER A 47 -4.35 -4.61 7.41
C SER A 47 -2.96 -5.23 7.22
N LEU A 48 -2.19 -4.82 6.20
CA LEU A 48 -0.87 -5.39 5.92
C LEU A 48 0.23 -4.76 6.79
N PRO A 49 1.16 -5.57 7.35
CA PRO A 49 2.31 -5.06 8.08
C PRO A 49 3.19 -4.15 7.21
N GLY A 50 3.56 -2.99 7.73
CA GLY A 50 4.41 -2.02 7.02
C GLY A 50 3.68 -1.12 6.02
N ALA A 51 2.36 -1.24 5.92
CA ALA A 51 1.52 -0.34 5.15
C ALA A 51 1.20 0.92 5.96
N HIS A 52 1.39 2.08 5.33
CA HIS A 52 0.97 3.38 5.83
C HIS A 52 -0.09 3.92 4.86
N CYS A 53 -1.37 3.73 5.19
CA CYS A 53 -2.48 4.19 4.36
C CYS A 53 -2.82 5.64 4.67
N ASP A 54 -2.68 6.49 3.67
CA ASP A 54 -3.07 7.90 3.73
C ASP A 54 -4.26 8.14 2.78
N GLU A 55 -5.09 9.11 3.16
CA GLU A 55 -6.34 9.50 2.49
C GLU A 55 -6.12 10.72 1.57
#